data_AF-A0A0S8HGW9-F1
#
_entry.id   AF-A0A0S8HGW9-F1
#
_cell.length_a   1.000
_cell.length_b   1.000
_cell.length_c   1.000
_cell.angle_alpha   90.00
_cell.angle_beta   90.00
_cell.angle_gamma   90.00
#
_symmetry.space_group_name_H-M   'P 1'
#
loop_
_entity.id
_entity.type
_entity.pdbx_description
1 polymer ?
#
loop_
_entity_poly.entity_id
_entity_poly.type
_entity_poly.pdbx_seq_one_letter_code
_entity_poly.pdbx_strand_id
1 'polypeptide(L)'
;QEIEENVFKVSEFVEKPEINKTPSNLAIASRYIFTPEIFQYLDKVQPGLNNEVQLTDAMQLMLQDHEMYGLRFHGKRYDIGSKIDFLKTNVIYGLKKEDLGEEFRSWLIDLVKNL
;
A
#
# COMPACT_ATOMS: atom_id res chain seq x y z
N GLN A 1 12.61 -11.51 -6.12
CA GLN A 1 13.46 -12.52 -5.44
C GLN A 1 13.91 -11.96 -4.10
N GLU A 2 13.77 -12.71 -3.00
CA GLU A 2 14.36 -12.28 -1.71
C GLU A 2 15.87 -12.46 -1.78
N ILE A 3 16.63 -11.41 -1.44
CA ILE A 3 18.11 -11.41 -1.50
C ILE A 3 18.73 -11.25 -0.12
N GLU A 4 18.01 -10.63 0.81
CA GLU A 4 18.32 -10.50 2.23
C GLU A 4 17.00 -10.54 3.01
N GLU A 5 17.06 -10.66 4.33
CA GLU A 5 15.87 -10.76 5.16
C GLU A 5 14.91 -9.58 4.92
N ASN A 6 13.70 -9.87 4.42
CA ASN A 6 12.68 -8.89 4.05
C ASN A 6 13.05 -7.94 2.90
N VAL A 7 14.19 -8.13 2.23
CA VAL A 7 14.62 -7.32 1.08
C VAL A 7 14.49 -8.12 -0.20
N PHE A 8 13.71 -7.59 -1.14
CA PHE A 8 13.38 -8.23 -2.39
C PHE A 8 13.96 -7.44 -3.55
N LYS A 9 14.78 -8.08 -4.38
CA LYS A 9 15.06 -7.56 -5.73
C LYS A 9 13.80 -7.73 -6.58
N VAL A 10 13.29 -6.63 -7.12
CA VAL A 10 12.05 -6.63 -7.92
C VAL A 10 12.36 -7.02 -9.36
N SER A 11 11.48 -7.83 -9.95
CA SER A 11 11.57 -8.25 -11.36
C SER A 11 10.42 -7.71 -12.22
N GLU A 12 9.28 -7.40 -11.59
CA GLU A 12 8.09 -6.92 -12.28
C GLU A 12 7.20 -6.15 -11.30
N PHE A 13 6.60 -5.07 -11.80
CA PHE A 13 5.52 -4.32 -11.17
C PHE A 13 4.27 -4.42 -12.05
N VAL A 14 3.12 -4.70 -11.42
CA VAL A 14 1.83 -4.74 -12.10
C VAL A 14 0.84 -3.90 -11.31
N GLU A 15 0.27 -2.86 -11.95
CA GLU A 15 -0.77 -2.04 -11.33
C GLU A 15 -2.10 -2.80 -11.32
N LYS A 16 -2.66 -3.02 -10.12
CA LYS A 16 -3.99 -3.64 -9.91
C LYS A 16 -4.21 -4.90 -10.76
N PRO A 17 -3.37 -5.95 -10.59
CA PRO A 17 -3.51 -7.17 -11.37
C PRO A 17 -4.84 -7.87 -11.10
N GLU A 18 -5.32 -8.61 -12.10
CA GLU A 18 -6.36 -9.62 -11.86
C GLU A 18 -5.81 -10.72 -10.94
N ILE A 19 -6.68 -11.33 -10.13
CA ILE A 19 -6.28 -12.34 -9.13
C ILE A 19 -5.46 -13.48 -9.76
N ASN A 20 -5.84 -13.92 -10.95
CA ASN A 20 -5.18 -14.98 -11.73
C ASN A 20 -3.91 -14.53 -12.47
N LYS A 21 -3.61 -13.23 -12.51
CA LYS A 21 -2.42 -12.65 -13.16
C LYS A 21 -1.43 -12.07 -12.15
N THR A 22 -1.66 -12.31 -10.86
CA THR A 22 -0.85 -11.72 -9.80
C THR A 22 0.48 -12.47 -9.66
N PRO A 23 1.64 -11.80 -9.83
CA PRO A 23 2.95 -12.47 -9.81
C PRO A 23 3.42 -12.83 -8.39
N SER A 24 2.86 -12.20 -7.35
CA SER A 24 3.17 -12.49 -5.94
C SER A 24 2.11 -11.96 -4.98
N ASN A 25 2.16 -12.37 -3.72
CA ASN A 25 1.33 -11.80 -2.66
C ASN A 25 1.92 -10.52 -2.01
N LEU A 26 2.92 -9.89 -2.63
CA LEU A 26 3.54 -8.66 -2.15
C LEU A 26 2.83 -7.44 -2.76
N ALA A 27 2.35 -6.53 -1.91
CA ALA A 27 1.69 -5.29 -2.32
C ALA A 27 2.52 -4.07 -1.90
N ILE A 28 2.53 -3.04 -2.75
CA ILE A 28 3.27 -1.79 -2.48
C ILE A 28 2.47 -0.93 -1.50
N ALA A 29 3.06 -0.56 -0.36
CA ALA A 29 2.43 0.23 0.69
C ALA A 29 2.50 1.76 0.45
N SER A 30 2.64 2.19 -0.80
CA SER A 30 2.74 3.61 -1.21
C SER A 30 3.85 4.39 -0.48
N ARG A 31 5.03 3.79 -0.34
CA ARG A 31 6.25 4.43 0.18
C ARG A 31 7.38 4.13 -0.78
N TYR A 32 8.08 5.17 -1.21
CA TYR A 32 9.07 5.07 -2.27
C TYR A 32 10.24 5.97 -1.94
N ILE A 33 11.44 5.51 -2.33
CA ILE A 33 12.64 6.32 -2.39
C ILE A 33 13.14 6.14 -3.82
N PHE A 34 13.05 7.20 -4.61
CA PHE A 34 13.48 7.20 -5.99
C PHE A 34 14.72 8.05 -6.16
N THR A 35 15.57 7.64 -7.09
CA THR A 35 16.55 8.55 -7.68
C THR A 35 15.84 9.52 -8.64
N PRO A 36 16.43 10.68 -8.96
CA PRO A 36 15.78 11.71 -9.79
C PRO A 36 15.36 11.23 -11.19
N GLU A 37 16.00 10.17 -11.72
CA GLU A 37 15.72 9.58 -13.03
C GLU A 37 14.26 9.17 -13.20
N ILE A 38 13.52 8.88 -12.12
CA ILE A 38 12.09 8.54 -12.18
C ILE A 38 11.27 9.57 -12.97
N PHE A 39 11.63 10.85 -12.93
CA PHE A 39 10.93 11.89 -13.68
C PHE A 39 11.05 11.69 -15.21
N GLN A 40 12.21 11.23 -15.69
CA GLN A 40 12.40 10.92 -17.11
C GLN A 40 11.54 9.74 -17.58
N TYR A 41 11.24 8.81 -16.67
CA TYR A 41 10.36 7.67 -16.97
C TYR A 41 8.88 8.09 -16.89
N LEU A 42 8.50 8.93 -15.92
CA LEU A 42 7.17 9.51 -15.83
C LEU A 42 6.79 10.29 -17.10
N ASP A 43 7.72 11.07 -17.67
CA ASP A 43 7.49 11.82 -18.91
C ASP A 43 7.21 10.91 -20.14
N LYS A 44 7.62 9.64 -20.09
CA LYS A 44 7.42 8.67 -21.19
C LYS A 44 6.11 7.89 -21.05
N VAL A 45 5.56 7.82 -19.84
CA VAL A 45 4.34 7.03 -19.57
C VAL A 45 3.14 7.69 -20.24
N GLN A 46 2.43 6.92 -21.04
CA GLN A 46 1.14 7.33 -21.59
C GLN A 46 0.04 7.06 -20.55
N PRO A 47 -1.07 7.83 -20.56
CA PRO A 47 -2.20 7.56 -19.69
C PRO A 47 -2.71 6.12 -19.82
N GLY A 48 -2.79 5.42 -18.69
CA GLY A 48 -3.19 4.02 -18.61
C GLY A 48 -4.59 3.86 -18.03
N LEU A 49 -4.69 3.05 -16.97
CA LEU A 49 -5.94 2.83 -16.25
C LEU A 49 -6.56 4.17 -15.81
N ASN A 50 -7.86 4.33 -16.03
CA ASN A 50 -8.62 5.54 -15.73
C ASN A 50 -8.10 6.83 -16.42
N ASN A 51 -7.34 6.71 -17.52
CA ASN A 51 -6.75 7.84 -18.22
C ASN A 51 -5.78 8.66 -17.34
N GLU A 52 -5.09 7.97 -16.42
CA GLU A 52 -4.10 8.55 -15.51
C GLU A 52 -2.69 8.10 -15.89
N VAL A 53 -1.70 8.97 -15.68
CA VAL A 53 -0.28 8.61 -15.72
C VAL A 53 0.06 7.88 -14.42
N GLN A 54 0.29 6.57 -14.51
CA GLN A 54 0.52 5.73 -13.33
C GLN A 54 2.01 5.67 -12.98
N LEU A 55 2.31 5.86 -11.69
CA LEU A 55 3.67 5.72 -11.18
C LEU A 55 4.22 4.29 -11.36
N THR A 56 3.36 3.28 -11.20
CA THR A 56 3.72 1.86 -11.35
C THR A 56 4.23 1.54 -12.75
N ASP A 57 3.66 2.18 -13.78
CA ASP A 57 4.11 2.02 -15.17
C ASP A 57 5.48 2.66 -15.38
N ALA A 58 5.74 3.83 -14.80
CA ALA A 58 7.05 4.47 -14.84
C ALA A 58 8.11 3.63 -14.12
N MET A 59 7.76 3.04 -12.98
CA MET A 59 8.63 2.11 -12.24
C MET A 59 8.95 0.87 -13.08
N GLN A 60 7.95 0.29 -13.77
CA GLN A 60 8.15 -0.87 -14.63
C GLN A 60 9.06 -0.56 -15.83
N LEU A 61 8.96 0.63 -16.42
CA LEU A 61 9.87 1.10 -17.46
C LEU A 61 11.29 1.30 -16.90
N MET A 62 11.42 1.96 -15.74
CA MET A 62 12.70 2.20 -15.09
C MET A 62 13.42 0.89 -14.73
N LEU A 63 12.66 -0.13 -14.35
CA LEU A 63 13.17 -1.45 -13.98
C LEU A 63 13.96 -2.16 -15.10
N GLN A 64 13.76 -1.75 -16.37
CA GLN A 64 14.50 -2.32 -17.51
C GLN A 64 15.99 -1.92 -17.49
N ASP A 65 16.30 -0.72 -16.98
CA ASP A 65 17.66 -0.16 -16.98
C ASP A 65 18.24 -0.02 -15.56
N HIS A 66 17.39 -0.01 -14.53
CA HIS A 66 17.78 0.23 -13.14
C HIS A 66 17.24 -0.86 -12.22
N GLU A 67 18.07 -1.31 -11.29
CA GLU A 67 17.62 -2.24 -10.27
C GLU A 67 16.74 -1.55 -9.23
N MET A 68 15.64 -2.19 -8.86
CA MET A 68 14.76 -1.72 -7.79
C MET A 68 14.58 -2.78 -6.72
N TYR A 69 14.40 -2.31 -5.49
CA TYR A 69 14.33 -3.14 -4.31
C TYR A 69 13.07 -2.83 -3.51
N GLY A 70 12.41 -3.87 -3.01
CA GLY A 70 11.27 -3.77 -2.10
C GLY A 70 11.67 -4.21 -0.70
N LEU A 71 11.37 -3.39 0.31
CA LEU A 71 11.49 -3.76 1.71
C LEU A 71 10.12 -4.18 2.24
N ARG A 72 9.99 -5.43 2.68
CA ARG A 72 8.79 -5.91 3.36
C ARG A 72 8.79 -5.37 4.80
N PHE A 73 8.03 -4.30 5.00
CA PHE A 73 7.86 -3.69 6.30
C PHE A 73 7.03 -4.58 7.25
N HIS A 74 7.50 -4.72 8.49
CA HIS A 74 6.76 -5.36 9.57
C HIS A 74 5.87 -4.35 10.29
N GLY A 75 4.58 -4.37 9.98
CA GLY A 75 3.59 -3.59 10.69
C GLY A 75 2.20 -3.75 10.08
N LYS A 76 1.24 -2.99 10.62
CA LYS A 76 -0.14 -3.02 10.15
C LYS A 76 -0.43 -1.83 9.26
N ARG A 77 -0.70 -2.09 7.97
CA ARG A 77 -1.20 -1.08 7.03
C ARG A 77 -2.70 -0.90 7.25
N TYR A 78 -3.14 0.36 7.29
CA TYR A 78 -4.55 0.74 7.28
C TYR A 78 -4.84 1.48 5.98
N ASP A 79 -5.76 0.97 5.17
CA ASP A 79 -6.16 1.62 3.94
C ASP A 79 -7.30 2.60 4.19
N ILE A 80 -6.96 3.85 4.52
CA ILE A 80 -7.99 4.87 4.77
C ILE A 80 -8.69 5.37 3.50
N GLY A 81 -8.25 4.94 2.30
CA GLY A 81 -8.97 5.19 1.06
C GLY A 81 -10.19 4.26 0.88
N SER A 82 -10.17 3.10 1.54
CA SER A 82 -11.31 2.19 1.61
C SER A 82 -12.30 2.64 2.69
N LYS A 83 -13.57 2.82 2.33
CA LYS A 83 -14.62 3.29 3.28
C LYS A 83 -14.73 2.40 4.51
N ILE A 84 -14.66 1.09 4.33
CA ILE A 84 -14.78 0.14 5.44
C ILE A 84 -13.54 0.15 6.33
N ASP A 85 -12.35 0.23 5.73
CA ASP A 85 -11.12 0.24 6.50
C ASP A 85 -10.90 1.59 7.17
N PHE A 86 -11.38 2.70 6.60
CA PHE A 86 -11.48 3.99 7.27
C PHE A 86 -12.28 3.87 8.59
N LEU A 87 -13.48 3.28 8.56
CA LEU A 87 -14.29 3.08 9.77
C LEU A 87 -13.58 2.20 10.80
N LYS A 88 -13.04 1.05 10.37
CA LYS A 88 -12.28 0.14 11.26
C LYS A 88 -11.07 0.84 11.87
N THR A 89 -10.35 1.65 11.09
CA THR A 89 -9.17 2.38 11.54
C THR A 89 -9.55 3.39 12.62
N ASN A 90 -10.65 4.12 12.44
CA ASN A 90 -11.15 5.04 13.46
C ASN A 90 -11.50 4.31 14.76
N VAL A 91 -12.15 3.15 14.69
CA VAL A 91 -12.42 2.32 15.88
C VAL A 91 -11.12 1.92 16.58
N ILE A 92 -10.15 1.38 15.84
CA ILE A 92 -8.88 0.89 16.39
C ILE A 92 -8.08 2.02 17.04
N TYR A 93 -7.99 3.18 16.40
CA TYR A 93 -7.22 4.30 16.93
C TYR A 93 -7.97 5.07 18.03
N GLY A 94 -9.30 5.15 17.96
CA GLY A 94 -10.13 5.69 19.04
C GLY A 94 -9.95 4.90 20.34
N LEU A 95 -9.94 3.57 20.26
CA LEU A 95 -9.67 2.69 21.41
C LEU A 95 -8.26 2.82 22.01
N LYS A 96 -7.32 3.45 21.29
CA LYS A 96 -5.94 3.67 21.76
C LYS A 96 -5.72 5.04 22.38
N LYS A 97 -6.71 5.93 22.34
CA LYS A 97 -6.60 7.28 22.89
C LYS A 97 -6.67 7.23 24.41
N GLU A 98 -5.70 7.83 25.08
CA GLU A 98 -5.61 7.80 26.56
C GLU A 98 -6.79 8.51 27.23
N ASP A 99 -7.32 9.56 26.59
CA ASP A 99 -8.40 10.42 27.08
C ASP A 99 -9.81 9.89 26.75
N LEU A 100 -9.96 9.02 25.73
CA LEU A 100 -11.26 8.59 25.20
C LEU A 100 -11.44 7.07 25.12
N GLY A 101 -10.35 6.30 25.15
CA GLY A 101 -10.35 4.90 24.75
C GLY A 101 -11.19 3.99 25.65
N GLU A 102 -11.18 4.22 26.96
CA GLU A 102 -11.95 3.42 27.92
C GLU A 102 -13.46 3.69 27.85
N GLU A 103 -13.87 4.96 27.74
CA GLU A 103 -15.28 5.32 27.54
C GLU A 103 -15.79 4.75 26.20
N PHE A 104 -15.00 4.90 25.14
CA PHE A 104 -15.37 4.42 23.81
C PHE A 104 -15.44 2.89 23.74
N ARG A 105 -14.55 2.18 24.45
CA ARG A 105 -14.60 0.72 24.58
C ARG A 105 -15.89 0.25 25.24
N SER A 106 -16.24 0.87 26.37
CA SER A 106 -17.46 0.56 27.11
C SER A 106 -18.69 0.71 26.22
N TRP A 107 -18.78 1.84 25.50
CA TRP A 107 -19.87 2.09 24.56
C TRP A 107 -19.94 1.06 23.42
N LEU A 108 -18.80 0.69 22.81
CA LEU A 108 -18.76 -0.31 21.74
C LEU A 108 -19.22 -1.70 22.21
N ILE A 109 -18.83 -2.12 23.41
CA ILE A 109 -19.27 -3.40 23.99
C ILE A 109 -20.79 -3.41 24.15
N ASP A 110 -21.38 -2.33 24.64
CA ASP A 110 -22.82 -2.22 24.79
C ASP A 110 -23.55 -2.11 23.45
N LEU A 111 -22.98 -1.41 22.46
CA LEU A 111 -23.51 -1.40 21.09
C LEU A 111 -23.61 -2.83 20.54
N VAL A 112 -22.53 -3.62 20.64
CA VAL A 112 -22.48 -4.99 20.09
C VAL A 112 -23.48 -5.93 20.76
N LYS A 113 -23.75 -5.78 22.06
CA LYS A 113 -24.79 -6.57 22.75
C LYS A 113 -26.21 -6.29 22.22
N ASN A 114 -26.41 -5.14 21.60
CA ASN A 114 -27.70 -4.67 21.08
C ASN A 114 -27.83 -4.81 19.55
N LEU A 115 -26.83 -5.41 18.89
CA LEU A 115 -26.88 -5.79 17.47
C LEU A 115 -27.39 -7.22 17.31
#